data_AF-A0A1I7VEY3-F1
#
_entry.id   AF-A0A1I7VEY3-F1
#
_cell.length_a   1.000
_cell.length_b   1.000
_cell.length_c   1.000
_cell.angle_alpha   90.00
_cell.angle_beta   90.00
_cell.angle_gamma   90.00
#
_symmetry.space_group_name_H-M   'P 1'
#
loop_
_entity.id
_entity.type
_entity.pdbx_description
1 polymer ?
#
loop_
_entity_poly.entity_id
_entity_poly.type
_entity_poly.pdbx_seq_one_letter_code
_entity_poly.pdbx_strand_id
1 'polypeptide(L)'
;MSGVRIALSGLSTKNCREAVDLVHFMGGSAQRVFSASTTHLITDAARGKTYRMAVSIGCRVMHLDWLRAAWAARDSIQIPVTTIDFVR
;
A
#
# COMPACT_ATOMS: atom_id res chain seq x y z
N MET A 1 0.00 -9.95 -5.70
CA MET A 1 0.01 -8.47 -5.85
C MET A 1 0.90 -7.99 -7.02
N SER A 2 0.99 -8.75 -8.12
CA SER A 2 1.67 -8.26 -9.32
C SER A 2 1.02 -6.96 -9.83
N GLY A 3 1.84 -5.98 -10.21
CA GLY A 3 1.40 -4.66 -10.65
C GLY A 3 1.11 -3.65 -9.54
N VAL A 4 1.13 -4.05 -8.26
CA VAL A 4 1.03 -3.11 -7.13
C VAL A 4 2.37 -2.42 -6.91
N ARG A 5 2.37 -1.09 -7.00
CA ARG A 5 3.49 -0.21 -6.63
C ARG A 5 3.09 0.66 -5.45
N ILE A 6 3.75 0.50 -4.31
CA ILE A 6 3.47 1.24 -3.09
C ILE A 6 4.48 2.37 -2.87
N ALA A 7 4.03 3.49 -2.33
CA ALA A 7 4.88 4.48 -1.68
C ALA A 7 4.52 4.56 -0.19
N LEU A 8 5.47 4.96 0.65
CA LEU A 8 5.30 5.00 2.11
C LEU A 8 5.40 6.45 2.61
N SER A 9 4.55 6.83 3.57
CA SER A 9 4.64 8.15 4.21
C SER A 9 4.19 8.09 5.66
N GLY A 10 4.89 8.79 6.55
CA GLY A 10 4.47 8.93 7.96
C GLY A 10 4.52 7.64 8.80
N LEU A 11 5.18 6.58 8.31
CA LEU A 11 5.35 5.31 9.01
C LEU A 11 6.66 5.26 9.81
N SER A 12 6.69 4.47 10.88
CA SER A 12 7.94 4.14 11.58
C SER A 12 8.89 3.33 10.69
N THR A 13 10.19 3.38 10.96
CA THR A 13 11.19 2.59 10.21
C THR A 13 10.87 1.08 10.22
N LYS A 14 10.34 0.58 11.33
CA LYS A 14 9.89 -0.82 11.46
C LYS A 14 8.75 -1.12 10.50
N ASN A 15 7.70 -0.28 10.51
CA ASN A 15 6.53 -0.42 9.65
C ASN A 15 6.89 -0.27 8.17
N CYS A 16 7.85 0.60 7.84
CA CYS A 16 8.35 0.73 6.47
C CYS A 16 9.00 -0.56 5.97
N ARG A 17 9.86 -1.19 6.78
CA ARG A 17 10.51 -2.46 6.41
C ARG A 17 9.46 -3.57 6.23
N GLU A 18 8.54 -3.70 7.17
CA GLU A 18 7.43 -4.65 7.08
C GLU A 18 6.62 -4.45 5.79
N ALA A 19 6.25 -3.22 5.45
CA ALA A 19 5.49 -2.93 4.23
C ALA A 19 6.25 -3.33 2.96
N VAL A 20 7.55 -3.07 2.91
CA VAL A 20 8.44 -3.42 1.79
C VAL A 20 8.56 -4.94 1.65
N ASP A 21 8.78 -5.65 2.75
CA ASP A 21 8.91 -7.10 2.73
C ASP A 21 7.61 -7.76 2.28
N LEU A 22 6.48 -7.36 2.86
CA LEU A 22 5.16 -7.91 2.52
C LEU A 22 4.81 -7.70 1.05
N VAL A 23 4.97 -6.47 0.53
CA VAL A 23 4.61 -6.20 -0.88
C VAL A 23 5.51 -6.97 -1.83
N HIS A 24 6.81 -7.12 -1.52
CA HIS A 24 7.73 -7.87 -2.35
C HIS A 24 7.45 -9.36 -2.35
N PHE A 25 7.19 -9.97 -1.17
CA PHE A 25 6.80 -11.37 -1.11
C PHE A 25 5.51 -11.66 -1.86
N MET A 26 4.61 -10.68 -1.96
CA MET A 26 3.39 -10.78 -2.76
C MET A 26 3.57 -10.38 -4.23
N GLY A 27 4.79 -10.11 -4.69
CA GLY A 27 5.12 -9.82 -6.09
C GLY A 27 4.85 -8.38 -6.55
N GLY A 28 4.63 -7.45 -5.62
CA GLY A 28 4.59 -6.02 -5.90
C GLY A 28 5.94 -5.33 -5.65
N SER A 29 5.94 -4.00 -5.72
CA SER A 29 7.15 -3.19 -5.50
C SER A 29 6.90 -1.97 -4.61
N ALA A 30 7.95 -1.52 -3.93
CA ALA A 30 7.94 -0.31 -3.13
C ALA A 30 8.84 0.77 -3.76
N GLN A 31 8.41 2.03 -3.69
CA GLN A 31 9.18 3.19 -4.13
C GLN A 31 9.38 4.16 -2.97
N ARG A 32 10.59 4.71 -2.87
CA ARG A 32 10.97 5.66 -1.80
C ARG A 32 10.26 7.01 -1.95
N VAL A 33 10.02 7.43 -3.19
CA VAL A 33 9.43 8.72 -3.52
C VAL A 33 8.08 8.48 -4.17
N PHE A 34 7.03 9.13 -3.66
CA PHE A 34 5.71 9.09 -4.28
C PHE A 34 5.76 9.71 -5.68
N SER A 35 5.16 9.03 -6.65
CA SER A 35 5.10 9.45 -8.05
C SER A 35 3.76 9.08 -8.69
N ALA A 36 3.48 9.58 -9.90
CA ALA A 36 2.29 9.21 -10.67
C ALA A 36 2.20 7.70 -10.99
N SER A 37 3.32 6.97 -10.94
CA SER A 37 3.32 5.51 -11.09
C SER A 37 2.87 4.77 -9.81
N THR A 38 2.69 5.48 -8.69
CA THR A 38 2.26 4.88 -7.43
C THR A 38 0.81 4.46 -7.53
N THR A 39 0.54 3.18 -7.28
CA THR A 39 -0.83 2.65 -7.28
C THR A 39 -1.50 2.79 -5.93
N HIS A 40 -0.72 2.68 -4.84
CA HIS A 40 -1.18 2.75 -3.47
C HIS A 40 -0.19 3.55 -2.60
N LEU A 41 -0.67 4.51 -1.82
CA LEU A 41 0.09 5.17 -0.76
C LEU A 41 -0.22 4.49 0.57
N ILE A 42 0.80 3.99 1.27
CA ILE A 42 0.64 3.46 2.63
C ILE A 42 1.03 4.54 3.64
N THR A 43 0.11 4.90 4.52
CA THR A 43 0.31 5.95 5.53
C THR A 43 -0.63 5.80 6.71
N ASP A 44 -0.14 6.10 7.92
CA ASP A 44 -0.96 6.19 9.14
C ASP A 44 -1.53 7.62 9.33
N ALA A 45 -1.16 8.52 8.42
CA ALA A 45 -1.51 9.93 8.49
C ALA A 45 -2.33 10.35 7.26
N ALA A 46 -3.58 10.76 7.50
CA ALA A 46 -4.44 11.41 6.51
C ALA A 46 -4.11 12.91 6.32
N ARG A 47 -2.82 13.26 6.29
CA ARG A 47 -2.34 14.65 6.23
C ARG A 47 -1.00 14.77 5.52
N GLY A 48 -0.64 16.01 5.18
CA GLY A 48 0.63 16.34 4.53
C GLY A 48 0.56 16.38 3.00
N LYS A 49 1.67 16.82 2.39
CA LYS A 49 1.75 17.04 0.93
C LYS A 49 1.54 15.75 0.13
N THR A 50 2.16 14.65 0.55
CA THR A 50 2.07 13.35 -0.13
C THR A 50 0.64 12.80 -0.12
N TYR A 51 -0.04 12.85 1.04
CA TYR A 51 -1.44 12.44 1.16
C TYR A 51 -2.35 13.25 0.23
N ARG A 52 -2.26 14.59 0.29
CA ARG A 52 -3.08 15.46 -0.58
C ARG A 52 -2.83 15.20 -2.06
N MET A 53 -1.57 15.00 -2.45
CA MET A 53 -1.23 14.68 -3.83
C MET A 53 -1.83 13.33 -4.25
N ALA A 54 -1.69 12.29 -3.41
CA ALA A 54 -2.25 10.97 -3.67
C ALA A 54 -3.77 11.03 -3.88
N VAL A 55 -4.48 11.74 -3.01
CA VAL A 55 -5.93 11.98 -3.15
C VAL A 55 -6.23 12.71 -4.46
N SER A 56 -5.51 13.78 -4.79
CA SER A 56 -5.79 14.59 -5.98
C SER A 56 -5.63 13.84 -7.30
N ILE A 57 -4.79 12.82 -7.35
CA ILE A 57 -4.57 12.01 -8.57
C ILE A 57 -5.32 10.68 -8.55
N GLY A 58 -6.20 10.45 -7.57
CA GLY A 58 -6.95 9.20 -7.42
C GLY A 58 -6.11 7.98 -7.02
N CYS A 59 -4.91 8.21 -6.47
CA CYS A 59 -4.10 7.13 -5.90
C CYS A 59 -4.78 6.58 -4.64
N ARG A 60 -4.85 5.26 -4.51
CA ARG A 60 -5.47 4.63 -3.34
C ARG A 60 -4.62 4.88 -2.10
N VAL A 61 -5.21 5.43 -1.04
CA VAL A 61 -4.52 5.63 0.24
C VAL A 61 -4.97 4.55 1.21
N MET A 62 -4.02 3.80 1.76
CA MET A 62 -4.28 2.63 2.61
C MET A 62 -3.47 2.70 3.91
N HIS A 63 -3.99 2.06 4.96
CA HIS A 63 -3.21 1.79 6.17
C HIS A 63 -2.30 0.56 5.97
N LEU A 64 -1.26 0.41 6.80
CA LEU A 64 -0.39 -0.78 6.75
C LEU A 64 -1.18 -2.09 6.94
N ASP A 65 -2.27 -2.05 7.69
CA ASP A 65 -3.11 -3.23 7.92
C ASP A 65 -3.70 -3.82 6.65
N TRP A 66 -3.84 -3.04 5.57
CA TRP A 66 -4.22 -3.59 4.27
C TRP A 66 -3.19 -4.58 3.73
N LEU A 67 -1.89 -4.27 3.85
CA LEU A 67 -0.81 -5.21 3.47
C LEU A 67 -0.77 -6.43 4.40
N ARG A 68 -1.08 -6.26 5.69
CA ARG A 68 -1.15 -7.38 6.64
C ARG A 68 -2.32 -8.31 6.33
N ALA A 69 -3.49 -7.76 6.06
CA ALA A 69 -4.67 -8.51 5.64
C ALA A 69 -4.42 -9.22 4.29
N ALA A 70 -3.79 -8.52 3.34
CA ALA A 70 -3.38 -9.07 2.05
C ALA A 70 -2.50 -10.31 2.23
N TRP A 71 -1.50 -10.20 3.11
CA TRP A 71 -0.58 -11.28 3.41
C TRP A 71 -1.25 -12.47 4.11
N ALA A 72 -2.17 -12.19 5.04
CA ALA A 72 -2.93 -13.23 5.72
C ALA A 72 -3.82 -14.02 4.74
N ALA A 73 -4.39 -13.35 3.73
CA ALA A 73 -5.25 -13.95 2.73
C ALA A 73 -4.52 -14.45 1.47
N ARG A 74 -3.18 -14.43 1.44
CA ARG A 74 -2.39 -14.66 0.20
C ARG A 74 -2.65 -15.99 -0.50
N ASP A 75 -3.07 -17.01 0.26
CA ASP A 75 -3.36 -18.36 -0.24
C ASP A 75 -4.86 -18.57 -0.54
N SER A 76 -5.71 -17.56 -0.28
CA SER A 76 -7.14 -17.62 -0.52
C SER A 76 -7.49 -17.25 -1.97
N ILE A 77 -8.19 -18.14 -2.66
CA ILE A 77 -8.57 -17.99 -4.08
C ILE A 77 -9.79 -17.07 -4.26
N GLN A 78 -10.48 -16.69 -3.17
CA GLN A 78 -11.83 -16.13 -3.28
C GLN A 78 -11.92 -14.62 -3.58
N ILE A 79 -10.87 -13.81 -3.32
CA ILE A 79 -10.98 -12.34 -3.47
C ILE A 79 -9.67 -11.71 -3.96
N PRO A 80 -9.68 -10.92 -5.05
CA PRO A 80 -8.55 -10.08 -5.42
C PRO A 80 -8.31 -8.99 -4.36
N VAL A 81 -7.20 -9.12 -3.64
CA VAL A 81 -6.73 -8.20 -2.58
C VAL A 81 -6.62 -6.73 -3.03
N THR A 82 -6.52 -6.50 -4.35
CA THR A 82 -6.41 -5.18 -4.97
C THR A 82 -7.75 -4.44 -5.12
N THR A 83 -8.86 -5.08 -4.77
CA THR A 83 -10.19 -4.44 -4.80
C THR A 83 -10.32 -3.46 -3.63
N ILE A 84 -10.99 -2.33 -3.86
CA ILE A 84 -11.15 -1.26 -2.87
C ILE A 84 -11.83 -1.75 -1.58
N ASP A 85 -12.69 -2.77 -1.68
CA ASP A 85 -13.51 -3.27 -0.57
C ASP A 85 -12.86 -4.40 0.23
N PHE A 86 -11.58 -4.74 -0.02
CA PHE A 86 -10.94 -5.90 0.60
C PHE A 86 -10.80 -5.81 2.14
N VAL A 87 -10.82 -4.61 2.73
CA VAL A 87 -10.57 -4.39 4.18
C VAL A 87 -11.53 -3.34 4.77
N ARG A 88 -12.75 -3.24 4.25
CA ARG A 88 -13.74 -2.29 4.77
C ARG A 88 -14.53 -2.86 5.93
#